data_AF-A0A378I3A3-F1
#
_entry.id   AF-A0A378I3A3-F1
#
_cell.length_a   1.000
_cell.length_b   1.000
_cell.length_c   1.000
_cell.angle_alpha   90.00
_cell.angle_beta   90.00
_cell.angle_gamma   90.00
#
_symmetry.space_group_name_H-M   'P 1'
#
loop_
_entity.id
_entity.type
_entity.pdbx_description
1 polymer ?
#
loop_
_entity_poly.entity_id
_entity_poly.type
_entity_poly.pdbx_seq_one_letter_code
_entity_poly.pdbx_strand_id
1 'polypeptide(L)'
;MSNENNYLYAIHDKDLVKDKTTGLLTYPINTIIKRFEQRAFSDCTTLQFIDLSKFEPAYKNIPWAFFSGCTNLIKVVWPHNLKTIAAWAFKECKNLSLLDTPHTLQTIELGAFYGCCNLRTIILRENLNCIEDRVFAECPNIKVIIIDTLDEKIYERIKAKIPNNLKVNVMPYNVWLEVQGEINRVKNTPAVNPLYRFFNRQSPEIRLENGDILPTLSHPVLNYMNHFNGVSKRYTNKINQYLYNTNLPQTAEEKIIYLKNLRKIALECIQKATEYNDLRSISESNFRM
;
A
#
# COMPACT_ATOMS: atom_id res chain seq x y z
N MET A 1 37.47 -12.79 5.83
CA MET A 1 37.85 -13.22 7.19
C MET A 1 36.62 -13.12 8.07
N SER A 2 36.18 -14.26 8.59
CA SER A 2 35.02 -14.40 9.48
C SER A 2 35.30 -13.73 10.81
N ASN A 3 34.74 -12.54 11.04
CA ASN A 3 34.71 -11.95 12.36
C ASN A 3 33.58 -12.62 13.16
N GLU A 4 33.90 -13.11 14.36
CA GLU A 4 32.97 -13.70 15.34
C GLU A 4 31.88 -12.73 15.84
N ASN A 5 31.87 -11.51 15.29
CA ASN A 5 30.97 -10.42 15.55
C ASN A 5 30.34 -10.00 14.21
N ASN A 6 29.28 -10.70 13.77
CA ASN A 6 28.54 -10.43 12.52
C ASN A 6 27.81 -9.05 12.57
N TYR A 7 28.58 -7.97 12.50
CA TYR A 7 28.10 -6.60 12.29
C TYR A 7 28.16 -6.27 10.80
N LEU A 8 27.13 -5.58 10.32
CA LEU A 8 27.07 -5.03 8.98
C LEU A 8 27.29 -3.51 9.05
N TYR A 9 28.43 -3.07 8.52
CA TYR A 9 28.95 -1.71 8.67
C TYR A 9 28.40 -0.75 7.60
N ALA A 10 28.45 -1.15 6.33
CA ALA A 10 27.90 -0.37 5.22
C ALA A 10 27.59 -1.30 4.04
N ILE A 11 26.38 -1.16 3.51
CA ILE A 11 25.92 -1.78 2.27
C ILE A 11 25.99 -0.72 1.19
N HIS A 12 26.38 -1.12 -0.01
CA HIS A 12 26.39 -0.28 -1.18
C HIS A 12 25.47 -0.84 -2.26
N ASP A 13 25.11 -0.01 -3.24
CA ASP A 13 24.23 -0.39 -4.34
C ASP A 13 24.70 -1.64 -5.10
N LYS A 14 26.01 -1.90 -5.15
CA LYS A 14 26.61 -3.10 -5.77
C LYS A 14 26.27 -4.42 -5.05
N ASP A 15 25.89 -4.36 -3.79
CA ASP A 15 25.58 -5.52 -2.95
C ASP A 15 24.11 -5.94 -3.07
N LEU A 16 23.31 -5.15 -3.83
CA LEU A 16 21.90 -5.39 -4.03
C LEU A 16 21.65 -6.37 -5.18
N VAL A 17 20.62 -7.18 -5.02
CA VAL A 17 20.18 -8.17 -6.01
C VAL A 17 18.73 -7.94 -6.39
N LYS A 18 18.33 -8.42 -7.57
CA LYS A 18 16.93 -8.39 -7.99
C LYS A 18 16.16 -9.48 -7.25
N ASP A 19 15.18 -9.10 -6.44
CA ASP A 19 14.28 -10.03 -5.77
C ASP A 19 13.47 -10.82 -6.80
N LYS A 20 13.43 -12.15 -6.67
CA LYS A 20 12.77 -13.03 -7.64
C LYS A 20 11.25 -12.88 -7.64
N THR A 21 10.65 -12.45 -6.54
CA THR A 21 9.19 -12.37 -6.39
C THR A 21 8.62 -11.04 -6.83
N THR A 22 9.34 -9.95 -6.52
CA THR A 22 8.90 -8.57 -6.78
C THR A 22 9.59 -7.96 -8.00
N GLY A 23 10.73 -8.50 -8.41
CA GLY A 23 11.58 -7.91 -9.46
C GLY A 23 12.28 -6.61 -9.06
N LEU A 24 12.20 -6.20 -7.78
CA LEU A 24 12.79 -4.98 -7.24
C LEU A 24 14.20 -5.23 -6.71
N LEU A 25 15.05 -4.20 -6.69
CA LEU A 25 16.37 -4.28 -6.07
C LEU A 25 16.26 -4.32 -4.54
N THR A 26 16.86 -5.36 -3.95
CA THR A 26 16.83 -5.65 -2.51
C THR A 26 18.17 -6.17 -2.02
N TYR A 27 18.38 -6.17 -0.72
CA TYR A 27 19.53 -6.83 -0.11
C TYR A 27 19.22 -8.32 0.15
N PRO A 28 20.07 -9.25 -0.30
CA PRO A 28 19.84 -10.68 -0.08
C PRO A 28 20.07 -11.03 1.38
N ILE A 29 18.98 -11.32 2.10
CA ILE A 29 19.05 -11.75 3.50
C ILE A 29 19.34 -13.25 3.53
N ASN A 30 20.61 -13.61 3.44
CA ASN A 30 21.08 -15.01 3.42
C ASN A 30 21.95 -15.38 4.63
N THR A 31 22.15 -14.47 5.57
CA THR A 31 23.11 -14.62 6.67
C THR A 31 22.46 -14.35 8.01
N ILE A 32 22.93 -15.05 9.04
CA ILE A 32 22.60 -14.84 10.45
C ILE A 32 23.25 -13.52 10.89
N ILE A 33 22.68 -12.40 10.46
CA ILE A 33 23.16 -11.05 10.78
C ILE A 33 22.56 -10.64 12.10
N LYS A 34 23.36 -10.77 13.17
CA LYS A 34 22.89 -10.56 14.54
C LYS A 34 22.59 -9.08 14.82
N ARG A 35 23.33 -8.13 14.22
CA ARG A 35 23.18 -6.69 14.47
C ARG A 35 23.59 -5.83 13.26
N PHE A 36 22.82 -4.79 13.00
CA PHE A 36 23.17 -3.71 12.08
C PHE A 36 23.73 -2.51 12.83
N GLU A 37 24.76 -1.89 12.26
CA GLU A 37 25.24 -0.59 12.74
C GLU A 37 24.33 0.55 12.25
N GLN A 38 24.52 1.72 12.84
CA GLN A 38 23.89 2.95 12.36
C GLN A 38 24.30 3.20 10.91
N ARG A 39 23.40 3.81 10.11
CA ARG A 39 23.67 4.12 8.69
C ARG A 39 23.97 2.93 7.75
N ALA A 40 23.70 1.67 8.10
CA ALA A 40 24.17 0.56 7.26
C ALA A 40 23.66 0.58 5.80
N PHE A 41 22.50 1.18 5.51
CA PHE A 41 22.00 1.39 4.14
C PHE A 41 22.00 2.86 3.73
N SER A 42 22.75 3.72 4.42
CA SER A 42 22.82 5.14 4.07
C SER A 42 23.28 5.30 2.62
N ASP A 43 22.58 6.14 1.87
CA ASP A 43 22.88 6.49 0.48
C ASP A 43 22.88 5.30 -0.49
N CYS A 44 22.20 4.20 -0.14
CA CYS A 44 21.85 3.12 -1.08
C CYS A 44 20.76 3.60 -2.05
N THR A 45 21.15 4.42 -3.01
CA THR A 45 20.22 5.13 -3.90
C THR A 45 19.44 4.22 -4.83
N THR A 46 19.90 3.00 -5.09
CA THR A 46 19.21 2.03 -5.97
C THR A 46 18.32 1.03 -5.23
N LEU A 47 18.40 0.97 -3.90
CA LEU A 47 17.55 0.10 -3.08
C LEU A 47 16.07 0.47 -3.29
N GLN A 48 15.26 -0.51 -3.71
CA GLN A 48 13.83 -0.30 -3.99
C GLN A 48 12.92 -1.00 -2.98
N PHE A 49 13.37 -2.15 -2.48
CA PHE A 49 12.60 -2.99 -1.60
C PHE A 49 13.49 -3.57 -0.51
N ILE A 50 13.03 -3.58 0.72
CA ILE A 50 13.69 -4.35 1.77
C ILE A 50 12.69 -5.05 2.68
N ASP A 51 13.01 -6.30 2.99
CA ASP A 51 12.20 -7.14 3.85
C ASP A 51 12.84 -7.30 5.21
N LEU A 52 12.56 -6.38 6.14
CA LEU A 52 13.16 -6.41 7.46
C LEU A 52 12.61 -7.52 8.36
N SER A 53 11.52 -8.20 7.96
CA SER A 53 10.93 -9.30 8.73
C SER A 53 11.84 -10.54 8.81
N LYS A 54 12.76 -10.67 7.85
CA LYS A 54 13.68 -11.80 7.75
C LYS A 54 14.94 -11.66 8.61
N PHE A 55 15.13 -10.53 9.29
CA PHE A 55 16.31 -10.33 10.13
C PHE A 55 16.13 -10.96 11.51
N GLU A 56 17.08 -11.81 11.90
CA GLU A 56 17.10 -12.52 13.19
C GLU A 56 18.30 -12.12 14.05
N PRO A 57 18.13 -11.86 15.36
CA PRO A 57 16.85 -11.88 16.09
C PRO A 57 15.94 -10.72 15.65
N ALA A 58 14.62 -10.92 15.75
CA ALA A 58 13.61 -9.93 15.38
C ALA A 58 13.97 -8.51 15.89
N TYR A 59 14.28 -7.61 14.95
CA TYR A 59 14.73 -6.25 15.24
C TYR A 59 13.65 -5.46 15.96
N LYS A 60 13.97 -4.99 17.18
CA LYS A 60 13.10 -4.11 17.95
C LYS A 60 13.26 -2.64 17.54
N ASN A 61 14.42 -2.25 17.03
CA ASN A 61 14.72 -0.85 16.73
C ASN A 61 15.34 -0.74 15.34
N ILE A 62 14.84 0.17 14.50
CA ILE A 62 15.56 0.61 13.30
C ILE A 62 16.62 1.62 13.74
N PRO A 63 17.92 1.41 13.45
CA PRO A 63 18.99 2.30 13.89
C PRO A 63 18.92 3.73 13.33
N TRP A 64 19.73 4.61 13.92
CA TRP A 64 19.89 5.98 13.46
C TRP A 64 20.33 6.04 12.00
N ALA A 65 19.65 6.89 11.22
CA ALA A 65 19.92 7.15 9.79
C ALA A 65 20.06 5.89 8.91
N PHE A 66 19.41 4.78 9.29
CA PHE A 66 19.65 3.46 8.71
C PHE A 66 19.47 3.39 7.19
N PHE A 67 18.40 4.00 6.66
CA PHE A 67 18.09 4.14 5.24
C PHE A 67 18.15 5.61 4.78
N SER A 68 18.89 6.47 5.48
CA SER A 68 19.01 7.88 5.09
C SER A 68 19.53 7.97 3.64
N GLY A 69 18.87 8.73 2.77
CA GLY A 69 19.29 8.91 1.38
C GLY A 69 18.96 7.74 0.44
N CYS A 70 18.19 6.73 0.88
CA CYS A 70 17.68 5.67 0.00
C CYS A 70 16.57 6.19 -0.94
N THR A 71 16.94 7.01 -1.92
CA THR A 71 15.99 7.79 -2.73
C THR A 71 15.01 6.95 -3.53
N ASN A 72 15.40 5.72 -3.93
CA ASN A 72 14.54 4.80 -4.67
C ASN A 72 13.77 3.80 -3.80
N LEU A 73 13.85 3.87 -2.47
CA LEU A 73 13.15 2.92 -1.60
C LEU A 73 11.64 3.11 -1.70
N ILE A 74 10.94 2.11 -2.25
CA ILE A 74 9.49 2.13 -2.49
C ILE A 74 8.74 1.43 -1.36
N LYS A 75 9.30 0.31 -0.87
CA LYS A 75 8.60 -0.59 0.06
C LYS A 75 9.53 -1.16 1.11
N VAL A 76 9.04 -1.15 2.34
CA VAL A 76 9.67 -1.76 3.51
C VAL A 76 8.68 -2.74 4.11
N VAL A 77 9.10 -3.98 4.37
CA VAL A 77 8.36 -4.91 5.22
C VAL A 77 8.98 -4.84 6.60
N TRP A 78 8.17 -4.62 7.63
CA TRP A 78 8.66 -4.37 8.98
C TRP A 78 8.93 -5.65 9.77
N PRO A 79 9.84 -5.62 10.75
CA PRO A 79 9.95 -6.68 11.74
C PRO A 79 8.68 -6.77 12.59
N HIS A 80 8.26 -8.00 12.93
CA HIS A 80 7.04 -8.26 13.70
C HIS A 80 7.05 -7.63 15.11
N ASN A 81 8.24 -7.41 15.69
CA ASN A 81 8.42 -6.92 17.06
C ASN A 81 9.02 -5.50 17.11
N LEU A 82 8.93 -4.75 16.01
CA LEU A 82 9.49 -3.40 15.94
C LEU A 82 8.82 -2.46 16.96
N LYS A 83 9.61 -1.78 17.77
CA LYS A 83 9.22 -0.83 18.82
C LYS A 83 9.60 0.61 18.48
N THR A 84 10.77 0.82 17.89
CA THR A 84 11.29 2.17 17.63
C THR A 84 11.81 2.33 16.22
N ILE A 85 11.48 3.44 15.59
CA ILE A 85 12.17 3.94 14.40
C ILE A 85 13.02 5.12 14.85
N ALA A 86 14.34 4.96 14.83
CA ALA A 86 15.26 5.95 15.37
C ALA A 86 15.38 7.20 14.47
N ALA A 87 16.00 8.23 15.02
CA ALA A 87 16.10 9.52 14.36
C ALA A 87 16.73 9.40 12.96
N TRP A 88 16.14 10.11 12.00
CA TRP A 88 16.54 10.15 10.58
C TRP A 88 16.56 8.81 9.84
N ALA A 89 15.99 7.73 10.40
CA ALA A 89 16.10 6.37 9.85
C ALA A 89 15.69 6.24 8.38
N PHE A 90 14.72 7.02 7.90
CA PHE A 90 14.25 7.06 6.52
C PHE A 90 14.34 8.48 5.92
N LYS A 91 15.29 9.30 6.39
CA LYS A 91 15.50 10.65 5.87
C LYS A 91 15.72 10.59 4.35
N GLU A 92 15.01 11.43 3.60
CA GLU A 92 15.14 11.56 2.14
C GLU A 92 14.90 10.25 1.35
N CYS A 93 14.10 9.33 1.88
CA CYS A 93 13.53 8.20 1.13
C CYS A 93 12.45 8.70 0.15
N LYS A 94 12.88 9.40 -0.90
CA LYS A 94 12.02 10.20 -1.78
C LYS A 94 10.93 9.40 -2.49
N ASN A 95 11.12 8.11 -2.78
CA ASN A 95 10.14 7.25 -3.44
C ASN A 95 9.25 6.43 -2.49
N LEU A 96 9.42 6.55 -1.17
CA LEU A 96 8.58 5.86 -0.21
C LEU A 96 7.19 6.47 -0.24
N SER A 97 6.19 5.73 -0.74
CA SER A 97 4.84 6.25 -0.95
C SER A 97 3.83 5.90 0.14
N LEU A 98 4.11 4.82 0.87
CA LEU A 98 3.25 4.28 1.92
C LEU A 98 4.09 3.95 3.16
N LEU A 99 3.68 4.50 4.30
CA LEU A 99 4.18 4.11 5.61
C LEU A 99 3.08 3.33 6.34
N ASP A 100 3.15 2.01 6.27
CA ASP A 100 2.25 1.12 7.00
C ASP A 100 2.94 0.62 8.28
N THR A 101 2.73 1.29 9.42
CA THR A 101 3.47 0.96 10.65
C THR A 101 3.00 -0.38 11.26
N PRO A 102 3.90 -1.18 11.85
CA PRO A 102 3.51 -2.43 12.50
C PRO A 102 2.79 -2.16 13.83
N HIS A 103 1.90 -3.06 14.23
CA HIS A 103 1.11 -2.94 15.47
C HIS A 103 1.96 -2.81 16.74
N THR A 104 3.20 -3.26 16.71
CA THR A 104 4.09 -3.22 17.87
C THR A 104 4.81 -1.89 18.05
N LEU A 105 4.79 -1.00 17.04
CA LEU A 105 5.55 0.25 17.02
C LEU A 105 5.04 1.21 18.10
N GLN A 106 5.98 1.77 18.87
CA GLN A 106 5.71 2.65 20.00
C GLN A 106 6.28 4.05 19.81
N THR A 107 7.44 4.18 19.13
CA THR A 107 8.16 5.44 19.01
C THR A 107 8.67 5.68 17.60
N ILE A 108 8.45 6.90 17.10
CA ILE A 108 9.09 7.44 15.90
C ILE A 108 9.87 8.69 16.31
N GLU A 109 11.18 8.61 16.24
CA GLU A 109 12.09 9.66 16.71
C GLU A 109 12.32 10.78 15.68
N LEU A 110 13.02 11.83 16.12
CA LEU A 110 13.30 13.07 15.40
C LEU A 110 13.60 12.86 13.92
N GLY A 111 12.80 13.48 13.06
CA GLY A 111 13.06 13.50 11.61
C GLY A 111 13.11 12.14 10.92
N ALA A 112 12.57 11.08 11.52
CA ALA A 112 12.67 9.72 10.98
C ALA A 112 12.22 9.59 9.51
N PHE A 113 11.22 10.36 9.07
CA PHE A 113 10.74 10.40 7.67
C PHE A 113 10.93 11.77 7.02
N TYR A 114 11.86 12.59 7.51
CA TYR A 114 12.12 13.93 6.97
C TYR A 114 12.43 13.87 5.46
N GLY A 115 11.78 14.70 4.65
CA GLY A 115 12.05 14.77 3.21
C GLY A 115 11.57 13.57 2.40
N CYS A 116 10.66 12.73 2.93
CA CYS A 116 10.02 11.67 2.16
C CYS A 116 8.98 12.25 1.18
N CYS A 117 9.46 12.84 0.09
CA CYS A 117 8.62 13.68 -0.78
C CYS A 117 7.44 12.96 -1.42
N ASN A 118 7.50 11.65 -1.70
CA ASN A 118 6.37 10.90 -2.26
C ASN A 118 5.47 10.21 -1.24
N LEU A 119 5.72 10.39 0.06
CA LEU A 119 4.90 9.76 1.11
C LEU A 119 3.48 10.31 1.05
N ARG A 120 2.52 9.47 0.64
CA ARG A 120 1.12 9.84 0.43
C ARG A 120 0.20 9.35 1.53
N THR A 121 0.47 8.14 2.01
CA THR A 121 -0.39 7.43 2.95
C THR A 121 0.42 6.98 4.15
N ILE A 122 -0.08 7.30 5.34
CA ILE A 122 0.50 6.87 6.61
C ILE A 122 -0.57 6.12 7.39
N ILE A 123 -0.24 4.95 7.91
CA ILE A 123 -1.12 4.17 8.79
C ILE A 123 -0.42 4.07 10.15
N LEU A 124 -1.03 4.65 11.17
CA LEU A 124 -0.56 4.65 12.56
C LEU A 124 -1.42 3.67 13.37
N ARG A 125 -0.77 2.78 14.12
CA ARG A 125 -1.45 1.75 14.93
C ARG A 125 -1.64 2.22 16.38
N GLU A 126 -2.53 1.55 17.10
CA GLU A 126 -2.96 1.88 18.46
C GLU A 126 -1.85 1.99 19.52
N ASN A 127 -0.74 1.25 19.35
CA ASN A 127 0.37 1.21 20.33
C ASN A 127 1.35 2.39 20.21
N LEU A 128 1.16 3.26 19.21
CA LEU A 128 2.05 4.39 18.99
C LEU A 128 1.91 5.43 20.11
N ASN A 129 2.99 5.63 20.86
CA ASN A 129 3.03 6.46 22.06
C ASN A 129 3.81 7.76 21.85
N CYS A 130 4.79 7.78 20.95
CA CYS A 130 5.65 8.92 20.71
C CYS A 130 5.88 9.17 19.22
N ILE A 131 5.65 10.41 18.78
CA ILE A 131 6.04 10.95 17.49
C ILE A 131 6.80 12.23 17.83
N GLU A 132 8.11 12.25 17.58
CA GLU A 132 8.95 13.41 17.89
C GLU A 132 8.85 14.50 16.81
N ASP A 133 9.59 15.58 17.02
CA ASP A 133 9.59 16.72 16.12
C ASP A 133 10.09 16.36 14.72
N ARG A 134 9.60 17.10 13.72
CA ARG A 134 10.04 17.03 12.31
C ARG A 134 9.95 15.65 11.65
N VAL A 135 9.29 14.66 12.26
CA VAL A 135 9.15 13.30 11.72
C VAL A 135 8.68 13.31 10.26
N PHE A 136 7.69 14.15 9.94
CA PHE A 136 7.13 14.32 8.60
C PHE A 136 7.40 15.71 7.99
N ALA A 137 8.44 16.42 8.44
CA ALA A 137 8.81 17.68 7.81
C ALA A 137 9.33 17.44 6.39
N GLU A 138 9.14 18.42 5.49
CA GLU A 138 9.47 18.30 4.06
C GLU A 138 8.80 17.12 3.34
N CYS A 139 7.59 16.72 3.80
CA CYS A 139 6.76 15.69 3.15
C CYS A 139 5.50 16.32 2.51
N PRO A 140 5.62 17.03 1.37
CA PRO A 140 4.53 17.83 0.80
C PRO A 140 3.36 17.02 0.24
N ASN A 141 3.55 15.72 -0.03
CA ASN A 141 2.55 14.89 -0.70
C ASN A 141 1.72 14.02 0.24
N ILE A 142 1.82 14.20 1.57
CA ILE A 142 0.96 13.46 2.52
C ILE A 142 -0.50 13.88 2.27
N LYS A 143 -1.33 12.90 1.89
CA LYS A 143 -2.75 13.10 1.61
C LYS A 143 -3.63 12.51 2.68
N VAL A 144 -3.28 11.31 3.18
CA VAL A 144 -4.12 10.56 4.10
C VAL A 144 -3.26 9.97 5.22
N ILE A 145 -3.68 10.23 6.46
CA ILE A 145 -3.17 9.60 7.67
C ILE A 145 -4.31 8.82 8.31
N ILE A 146 -4.17 7.51 8.42
CA ILE A 146 -5.15 6.63 9.05
C ILE A 146 -4.64 6.32 10.45
N ILE A 147 -5.50 6.55 11.45
CA ILE A 147 -5.25 6.06 12.81
C ILE A 147 -6.09 4.79 12.95
N ASP A 148 -5.43 3.64 12.94
CA ASP A 148 -6.06 2.32 13.01
C ASP A 148 -6.42 1.96 14.45
N THR A 149 -7.55 2.50 14.89
CA THR A 149 -8.19 2.15 16.15
C THR A 149 -9.67 2.55 16.11
N LEU A 150 -10.50 1.80 16.83
CA LEU A 150 -11.90 2.14 17.08
C LEU A 150 -12.09 2.80 18.46
N ASP A 151 -11.06 2.81 19.31
CA ASP A 151 -11.10 3.44 20.61
C ASP A 151 -10.87 4.95 20.46
N GLU A 152 -11.89 5.73 20.83
CA GLU A 152 -11.88 7.20 20.76
C GLU A 152 -10.75 7.83 21.60
N LYS A 153 -10.41 7.24 22.76
CA LYS A 153 -9.32 7.73 23.61
C LYS A 153 -7.97 7.53 22.95
N ILE A 154 -7.75 6.37 22.33
CA ILE A 154 -6.52 6.07 21.61
C ILE A 154 -6.42 6.97 20.37
N TYR A 155 -7.53 7.16 19.66
CA TYR A 155 -7.62 8.02 18.49
C TYR A 155 -7.18 9.46 18.81
N GLU A 156 -7.78 10.10 19.81
CA GLU A 156 -7.43 11.47 20.18
C GLU A 156 -6.00 11.57 20.74
N ARG A 157 -5.52 10.56 21.47
CA ARG A 157 -4.12 10.48 21.95
C ARG A 157 -3.12 10.48 20.81
N ILE A 158 -3.35 9.71 19.74
CA ILE A 158 -2.45 9.64 18.58
C ILE A 158 -2.60 10.90 17.74
N LYS A 159 -3.83 11.35 17.49
CA LYS A 159 -4.12 12.58 16.73
C LYS A 159 -3.47 13.82 17.35
N ALA A 160 -3.41 13.91 18.68
CA ALA A 160 -2.73 15.00 19.38
C ALA A 160 -1.22 15.07 19.09
N LYS A 161 -0.59 13.93 18.79
CA LYS A 161 0.84 13.81 18.50
C LYS A 161 1.19 14.08 17.02
N ILE A 162 0.20 14.12 16.14
CA ILE A 162 0.41 14.44 14.73
C ILE A 162 0.68 15.95 14.61
N PRO A 163 1.67 16.38 13.79
CA PRO A 163 1.93 17.79 13.52
C PRO A 163 0.67 18.55 13.08
N ASN A 164 0.48 19.78 13.58
CA ASN A 164 -0.76 20.55 13.36
C ASN A 164 -1.11 20.74 11.88
N ASN A 165 -0.11 20.92 11.02
CA ASN A 165 -0.29 21.07 9.57
C ASN A 165 -0.82 19.80 8.88
N LEU A 166 -0.68 18.62 9.49
CA LEU A 166 -1.11 17.33 8.94
C LEU A 166 -2.42 16.82 9.56
N LYS A 167 -2.96 17.49 10.58
CA LYS A 167 -4.22 17.06 11.24
C LYS A 167 -5.41 17.04 10.27
N VAL A 168 -5.42 17.91 9.26
CA VAL A 168 -6.43 17.93 8.19
C VAL A 168 -6.40 16.69 7.29
N ASN A 169 -5.27 15.97 7.27
CA ASN A 169 -5.09 14.74 6.50
C ASN A 169 -5.49 13.50 7.30
N VAL A 170 -5.95 13.65 8.55
CA VAL A 170 -6.33 12.51 9.38
C VAL A 170 -7.71 12.00 9.00
N MET A 171 -7.78 10.71 8.69
CA MET A 171 -9.01 9.97 8.41
C MET A 171 -9.31 9.02 9.60
N PRO A 172 -10.52 9.09 10.19
CA PRO A 172 -10.97 8.10 11.17
C PRO A 172 -11.02 6.68 10.58
N TYR A 173 -10.68 5.66 11.38
CA TYR A 173 -10.62 4.28 10.90
C TYR A 173 -11.94 3.76 10.34
N ASN A 174 -13.08 4.15 10.92
CA ASN A 174 -14.40 3.73 10.41
C ASN A 174 -14.69 4.24 8.99
N VAL A 175 -14.24 5.45 8.63
CA VAL A 175 -14.35 5.98 7.27
C VAL A 175 -13.44 5.19 6.34
N TRP A 176 -12.21 4.91 6.78
CA TRP A 176 -11.27 4.08 6.03
C TRP A 176 -11.82 2.69 5.74
N LEU A 177 -12.49 2.05 6.71
CA LEU A 177 -13.15 0.75 6.53
C LEU A 177 -14.24 0.81 5.44
N GLU A 178 -15.04 1.88 5.38
CA GLU A 178 -16.02 2.07 4.30
C GLU A 178 -15.33 2.24 2.94
N VAL A 179 -14.21 3.00 2.86
CA VAL A 179 -13.40 3.10 1.63
C VAL A 179 -12.92 1.72 1.17
N GLN A 180 -12.37 0.92 2.09
CA GLN A 180 -11.95 -0.45 1.78
C GLN A 180 -13.13 -1.35 1.40
N GLY A 181 -14.28 -1.17 2.05
CA GLY A 181 -15.53 -1.87 1.72
C GLY A 181 -15.97 -1.62 0.28
N GLU A 182 -15.98 -0.37 -0.18
CA GLU A 182 -16.34 -0.04 -1.56
C GLU A 182 -15.28 -0.53 -2.58
N ILE A 183 -13.99 -0.46 -2.23
CA ILE A 183 -12.93 -1.07 -3.07
C ILE A 183 -13.16 -2.58 -3.20
N ASN A 184 -13.45 -3.26 -2.09
CA ASN A 184 -13.71 -4.70 -2.08
C ASN A 184 -14.99 -5.06 -2.81
N ARG A 185 -16.04 -4.23 -2.72
CA ARG A 185 -17.27 -4.39 -3.49
C ARG A 185 -17.01 -4.39 -5.00
N VAL A 186 -16.18 -3.45 -5.47
CA VAL A 186 -15.75 -3.42 -6.88
C VAL A 186 -14.95 -4.67 -7.24
N LYS A 187 -13.97 -5.07 -6.40
CA LYS A 187 -13.16 -6.28 -6.65
C LYS A 187 -13.97 -7.58 -6.65
N ASN A 188 -14.99 -7.66 -5.80
CA ASN A 188 -15.88 -8.82 -5.71
C ASN A 188 -16.99 -8.84 -6.78
N THR A 189 -16.90 -7.95 -7.77
CA THR A 189 -17.78 -7.95 -8.94
C THR A 189 -17.07 -8.71 -10.08
N PRO A 190 -17.55 -9.89 -10.51
CA PRO A 190 -16.87 -10.68 -11.53
C PRO A 190 -16.61 -9.92 -12.84
N ALA A 191 -17.56 -9.07 -13.24
CA ALA A 191 -17.52 -8.26 -14.46
C ALA A 191 -16.34 -7.28 -14.55
N VAL A 192 -15.70 -6.92 -13.42
CA VAL A 192 -14.51 -6.05 -13.48
C VAL A 192 -13.26 -6.79 -13.96
N ASN A 193 -13.32 -8.12 -14.00
CA ASN A 193 -12.25 -8.94 -14.53
C ASN A 193 -12.23 -8.84 -16.07
N PRO A 194 -11.09 -8.49 -16.69
CA PRO A 194 -10.97 -8.45 -18.15
C PRO A 194 -11.31 -9.77 -18.84
N LEU A 195 -11.17 -10.90 -18.14
CA LEU A 195 -11.48 -12.24 -18.66
C LEU A 195 -12.97 -12.58 -18.62
N TYR A 196 -13.78 -11.87 -17.82
CA TYR A 196 -15.20 -12.16 -17.65
C TYR A 196 -15.93 -12.26 -18.99
N ARG A 197 -15.65 -11.32 -19.90
CA ARG A 197 -16.24 -11.29 -21.24
C ARG A 197 -15.85 -12.45 -22.15
N PHE A 198 -14.75 -13.14 -21.89
CA PHE A 198 -14.28 -14.23 -22.74
C PHE A 198 -14.88 -15.57 -22.31
N PHE A 199 -15.03 -15.77 -21.00
CA PHE A 199 -15.47 -17.04 -20.42
C PHE A 199 -16.93 -17.04 -19.93
N ASN A 200 -17.61 -15.88 -19.85
CA ASN A 200 -18.96 -15.78 -19.26
C ASN A 200 -19.94 -15.00 -20.16
N ARG A 201 -19.82 -15.11 -21.48
CA ARG A 201 -20.79 -14.54 -22.45
C ARG A 201 -22.14 -15.24 -22.40
N GLN A 202 -23.19 -14.51 -22.79
CA GLN A 202 -24.54 -15.05 -23.05
C GLN A 202 -24.73 -15.58 -24.50
N SER A 203 -23.70 -15.53 -25.36
CA SER A 203 -23.71 -15.99 -26.78
C SER A 203 -23.19 -17.44 -26.91
N PRO A 204 -23.46 -18.18 -28.01
CA PRO A 204 -23.50 -19.66 -28.01
C PRO A 204 -22.14 -20.28 -27.73
N GLU A 205 -22.16 -21.51 -27.21
CA GLU A 205 -21.00 -22.35 -26.89
C GLU A 205 -19.83 -22.13 -27.87
N ILE A 206 -18.78 -21.44 -27.40
CA ILE A 206 -17.56 -21.32 -28.18
C ILE A 206 -16.91 -22.70 -28.17
N ARG A 207 -16.86 -23.36 -29.34
CA ARG A 207 -16.18 -24.64 -29.50
C ARG A 207 -14.73 -24.42 -29.92
N LEU A 208 -13.82 -25.09 -29.22
CA LEU A 208 -12.41 -25.19 -29.57
C LEU A 208 -12.27 -26.02 -30.87
N GLU A 209 -11.11 -25.94 -31.53
CA GLU A 209 -10.84 -26.66 -32.79
C GLU A 209 -10.99 -28.18 -32.67
N ASN A 210 -10.82 -28.72 -31.45
CA ASN A 210 -11.02 -30.12 -31.12
C ASN A 210 -12.48 -30.50 -30.81
N GLY A 211 -13.42 -29.54 -30.89
CA GLY A 211 -14.85 -29.73 -30.64
C GLY A 211 -15.29 -29.49 -29.19
N ASP A 212 -14.36 -29.26 -28.25
CA ASP A 212 -14.67 -29.03 -26.84
C ASP A 212 -15.31 -27.65 -26.60
N ILE A 213 -16.23 -27.56 -25.64
CA ILE A 213 -16.86 -26.29 -25.26
C ILE A 213 -15.89 -25.53 -24.34
N LEU A 214 -15.66 -24.25 -24.64
CA LEU A 214 -14.87 -23.37 -23.78
C LEU A 214 -15.52 -23.28 -22.38
N PRO A 215 -14.78 -23.60 -21.29
CA PRO A 215 -15.36 -23.64 -19.97
C PRO A 215 -15.74 -22.25 -19.46
N THR A 216 -16.78 -22.15 -18.65
CA THR A 216 -17.10 -20.90 -17.94
C THR A 216 -16.18 -20.72 -16.74
N LEU A 217 -15.73 -19.48 -16.49
CA LEU A 217 -15.00 -19.17 -15.26
C LEU A 217 -16.00 -18.87 -14.14
N SER A 218 -15.83 -19.53 -13.01
CA SER A 218 -16.72 -19.30 -11.87
C SER A 218 -16.53 -17.88 -11.30
N HIS A 219 -17.62 -17.28 -10.81
CA HIS A 219 -17.56 -15.98 -10.14
C HIS A 219 -16.54 -15.93 -8.97
N PRO A 220 -16.42 -16.97 -8.12
CA PRO A 220 -15.38 -17.01 -7.10
C PRO A 220 -13.96 -16.90 -7.66
N VAL A 221 -13.66 -17.58 -8.77
CA VAL A 221 -12.33 -17.50 -9.42
C VAL A 221 -12.08 -16.10 -9.96
N LEU A 222 -13.06 -15.51 -10.66
CA LEU A 222 -12.93 -14.15 -11.21
C LEU A 222 -12.75 -13.10 -10.11
N ASN A 223 -13.50 -13.24 -9.01
CA ASN A 223 -13.38 -12.40 -7.83
C ASN A 223 -12.00 -12.53 -7.19
N TYR A 224 -11.52 -13.76 -6.98
CA TYR A 224 -10.17 -14.01 -6.47
C TYR A 224 -9.12 -13.34 -7.36
N MET A 225 -9.25 -13.50 -8.69
CA MET A 225 -8.34 -12.89 -9.65
C MET A 225 -8.33 -11.35 -9.59
N ASN A 226 -9.49 -10.73 -9.33
CA ASN A 226 -9.61 -9.27 -9.22
C ASN A 226 -8.81 -8.68 -8.05
N HIS A 227 -8.47 -9.49 -7.04
CA HIS A 227 -7.64 -9.05 -5.92
C HIS A 227 -6.15 -8.96 -6.25
N PHE A 228 -5.69 -9.56 -7.35
CA PHE A 228 -4.31 -9.39 -7.81
C PHE A 228 -4.06 -7.99 -8.37
N ASN A 229 -2.86 -7.46 -8.08
CA ASN A 229 -2.45 -6.14 -8.52
C ASN A 229 -2.58 -5.98 -10.05
N GLY A 230 -3.31 -4.94 -10.46
CA GLY A 230 -3.45 -4.58 -11.87
C GLY A 230 -4.76 -5.02 -12.51
N VAL A 231 -5.38 -6.13 -12.05
CA VAL A 231 -6.57 -6.72 -12.71
C VAL A 231 -7.77 -5.79 -12.64
N SER A 232 -8.20 -5.42 -11.42
CA SER A 232 -9.30 -4.49 -11.21
C SER A 232 -8.87 -3.01 -11.22
N LYS A 233 -7.58 -2.74 -11.48
CA LYS A 233 -6.95 -1.42 -11.23
C LYS A 233 -7.65 -0.32 -12.01
N ARG A 234 -8.12 -0.60 -13.23
CA ARG A 234 -8.90 0.34 -14.06
C ARG A 234 -10.11 0.92 -13.32
N TYR A 235 -10.79 0.11 -12.53
CA TYR A 235 -12.01 0.47 -11.80
C TYR A 235 -11.70 1.01 -10.40
N THR A 236 -10.80 0.36 -9.67
CA THR A 236 -10.43 0.81 -8.31
C THR A 236 -9.62 2.12 -8.32
N ASN A 237 -8.95 2.47 -9.42
CA ASN A 237 -8.23 3.74 -9.55
C ASN A 237 -9.10 4.98 -9.34
N LYS A 238 -10.38 4.95 -9.75
CA LYS A 238 -11.28 6.09 -9.55
C LYS A 238 -11.57 6.34 -8.07
N ILE A 239 -11.75 5.26 -7.31
CA ILE A 239 -11.92 5.33 -5.86
C ILE A 239 -10.64 5.88 -5.21
N ASN A 240 -9.46 5.39 -5.63
CA ASN A 240 -8.18 5.90 -5.14
C ASN A 240 -7.97 7.40 -5.50
N GLN A 241 -8.36 7.81 -6.71
CA GLN A 241 -8.32 9.22 -7.11
C GLN A 241 -9.22 10.07 -6.24
N TYR A 242 -10.43 9.60 -5.93
CA TYR A 242 -11.33 10.28 -5.00
C TYR A 242 -10.68 10.43 -3.62
N LEU A 243 -10.11 9.35 -3.08
CA LEU A 243 -9.42 9.36 -1.79
C LEU A 243 -8.27 10.40 -1.72
N TYR A 244 -7.43 10.50 -2.78
CA TYR A 244 -6.22 11.33 -2.74
C TYR A 244 -6.40 12.76 -3.26
N ASN A 245 -7.48 13.04 -4.00
CA ASN A 245 -7.71 14.34 -4.63
C ASN A 245 -8.86 15.13 -4.00
N THR A 246 -9.57 14.57 -3.03
CA THR A 246 -10.65 15.27 -2.31
C THR A 246 -10.25 15.59 -0.88
N ASN A 247 -10.82 16.66 -0.34
CA ASN A 247 -10.63 17.02 1.05
C ASN A 247 -11.29 15.97 1.95
N LEU A 248 -10.58 15.53 2.97
CA LEU A 248 -11.08 14.54 3.91
C LEU A 248 -12.16 15.13 4.82
N PRO A 249 -13.24 14.39 5.10
CA PRO A 249 -14.35 14.90 5.89
C PRO A 249 -13.93 15.14 7.34
N GLN A 250 -14.16 16.36 7.84
CA GLN A 250 -13.87 16.77 9.21
C GLN A 250 -15.14 16.79 10.08
N THR A 251 -16.31 17.02 9.48
CA THR A 251 -17.59 17.04 10.18
C THR A 251 -18.45 15.80 9.90
N ALA A 252 -19.45 15.56 10.74
CA ALA A 252 -20.41 14.45 10.54
C ALA A 252 -21.18 14.59 9.21
N GLU A 253 -21.54 15.82 8.83
CA GLU A 253 -22.25 16.11 7.58
C GLU A 253 -21.36 15.87 6.34
N GLU A 254 -20.13 16.38 6.38
CA GLU A 254 -19.13 16.13 5.33
C GLU A 254 -18.87 14.64 5.16
N LYS A 255 -18.82 13.88 6.27
CA LYS A 255 -18.66 12.43 6.25
C LYS A 255 -19.80 11.75 5.50
N ILE A 256 -21.05 12.14 5.75
CA ILE A 256 -22.22 11.57 5.05
C ILE A 256 -22.12 11.85 3.54
N ILE A 257 -21.79 13.08 3.16
CA ILE A 257 -21.65 13.48 1.76
C ILE A 257 -20.50 12.74 1.08
N TYR A 258 -19.35 12.64 1.76
CA TYR A 258 -18.17 11.92 1.28
C TYR A 258 -18.48 10.45 0.98
N LEU A 259 -19.12 9.75 1.94
CA LEU A 259 -19.48 8.34 1.78
C LEU A 259 -20.53 8.13 0.70
N LYS A 260 -21.50 9.05 0.55
CA LYS A 260 -22.49 9.00 -0.54
C LYS A 260 -21.82 9.11 -1.91
N ASN A 261 -20.87 10.04 -2.07
CA ASN A 261 -20.12 10.21 -3.32
C ASN A 261 -19.21 9.02 -3.62
N LEU A 262 -18.52 8.50 -2.61
CA LEU A 262 -17.71 7.29 -2.72
C LEU A 262 -18.54 6.10 -3.24
N ARG A 263 -19.72 5.86 -2.64
CA ARG A 263 -20.65 4.79 -3.06
C ARG A 263 -21.12 4.99 -4.51
N LYS A 264 -21.43 6.23 -4.89
CA LYS A 264 -21.79 6.57 -6.28
C LYS A 264 -20.66 6.20 -7.26
N ILE A 265 -19.42 6.58 -6.94
CA ILE A 265 -18.25 6.26 -7.79
C ILE A 265 -18.07 4.74 -7.92
N ALA A 266 -18.21 4.00 -6.83
CA ALA A 266 -18.10 2.54 -6.85
C ALA A 266 -19.18 1.90 -7.74
N LEU A 267 -20.43 2.35 -7.62
CA LEU A 267 -21.54 1.90 -8.48
C LEU A 267 -21.29 2.21 -9.96
N GLU A 268 -20.85 3.42 -10.29
CA GLU A 268 -20.50 3.79 -11.67
C GLU A 268 -19.36 2.94 -12.24
N CYS A 269 -18.39 2.54 -11.40
CA CYS A 269 -17.32 1.64 -11.81
C CYS A 269 -17.84 0.24 -12.15
N ILE A 270 -18.72 -0.29 -11.31
CA ILE A 270 -19.36 -1.60 -11.52
C ILE A 270 -20.22 -1.57 -12.78
N GLN A 271 -21.08 -0.55 -12.93
CA GLN A 271 -21.94 -0.39 -14.10
C GLN A 271 -21.12 -0.35 -15.39
N LYS A 272 -20.05 0.46 -15.44
CA LYS A 272 -19.15 0.53 -16.61
C LYS A 272 -18.46 -0.79 -16.92
N ALA A 273 -18.20 -1.63 -15.91
CA ALA A 273 -17.63 -2.96 -16.13
C ALA A 273 -18.66 -3.90 -16.76
N THR A 274 -19.89 -3.91 -16.24
CA THR A 274 -20.99 -4.71 -16.78
C THR A 274 -21.32 -4.31 -18.22
N GLU A 275 -21.53 -3.02 -18.48
CA GLU A 275 -21.83 -2.51 -19.83
C GLU A 275 -20.73 -2.86 -20.85
N TYR A 276 -19.45 -2.75 -20.47
CA TYR A 276 -18.34 -3.12 -21.35
C TYR A 276 -18.38 -4.60 -21.77
N ASN A 277 -18.87 -5.47 -20.88
CA ASN A 277 -19.01 -6.90 -21.16
C ASN A 277 -20.22 -7.17 -22.06
N ASP A 278 -21.30 -6.39 -21.92
CA ASP A 278 -22.55 -6.54 -22.69
C ASP A 278 -22.43 -6.02 -24.14
N LEU A 279 -21.66 -4.95 -24.39
CA LEU A 279 -21.59 -4.20 -25.67
C LEU A 279 -21.12 -4.97 -26.95
N ARG A 280 -20.96 -6.30 -26.96
CA ARG A 280 -20.83 -7.09 -28.21
C ARG A 280 -21.96 -8.08 -28.49
N SER A 281 -22.95 -8.22 -27.61
CA SER A 281 -24.16 -8.96 -27.97
C SER A 281 -24.93 -8.29 -29.12
N ILE A 282 -24.69 -6.98 -29.37
CA ILE A 282 -25.36 -6.20 -30.42
C ILE A 282 -24.54 -6.11 -31.73
N SER A 283 -23.23 -6.43 -31.73
CA SER A 283 -22.42 -6.28 -32.96
C SER A 283 -22.26 -7.57 -33.78
N GLU A 284 -22.84 -8.68 -33.36
CA GLU A 284 -22.86 -9.93 -34.15
C GLU A 284 -23.98 -9.94 -35.21
N SER A 285 -24.88 -8.94 -35.23
CA SER A 285 -25.89 -8.78 -36.28
C SER A 285 -25.37 -8.10 -37.57
N ASN A 286 -24.16 -7.55 -37.57
CA ASN A 286 -23.58 -6.86 -38.75
C ASN A 286 -22.46 -7.64 -39.46
N PHE A 287 -22.29 -8.94 -39.16
CA PHE A 287 -21.39 -9.84 -39.88
C PHE A 287 -22.15 -11.06 -40.43
N ARG A 288 -23.25 -10.80 -41.13
CA ARG A 288 -23.86 -11.74 -42.08
C ARG A 288 -24.46 -10.96 -43.25
N MET A 289 -23.61 -10.63 -44.22
CA MET A 289 -23.94 -10.54 -45.64
C MET A 289 -22.81 -11.21 -46.41
#